data_AF-A0A7S0B9T6-F1
#
_entry.id   AF-A0A7S0B9T6-F1
#
_cell.length_a   1.000
_cell.length_b   1.000
_cell.length_c   1.000
_cell.angle_alpha   90.00
_cell.angle_beta   90.00
_cell.angle_gamma   90.00
#
_symmetry.space_group_name_H-M   'P 1'
#
loop_
_entity.id
_entity.type
_entity.pdbx_description
1 polymer ?
#
loop_
_entity_poly.entity_id
_entity_poly.type
_entity_poly.pdbx_seq_one_letter_code
_entity_poly.pdbx_strand_id
1 'polypeptide(L)'
;SYECLAWEKVGPNFVQLEAMRKAVQEVASLRRINVESLSVWLDCLSIPQLDALAKEAAIDSIYTYACISDVMVVVCPESVHANTGKQAGRESVKQRFWCRLEQTAFCCQRGAGRMHLHDGNGLESVPDHWLDTVCCVHDSEMTCCRLRHCGRSRCDRERSVAPLLALYHDIYSRAMSPECRKEDTHIWSLIRRNRDRVFPKSFQFLCGAGEEVRELFGDGVEQVERLVACEILAKSAAPTRLSGG
;
A
#
# COMPACT_ATOMS: atom_id res chain seq x y z
N SER A 1 1.12 -2.51 -8.94
CA SER A 1 -0.05 -1.70 -8.58
C SER A 1 -0.67 -1.11 -9.83
N TYR A 2 -1.98 -1.15 -9.97
CA TYR A 2 -2.75 -0.47 -11.03
C TYR A 2 -4.18 -0.28 -10.52
N GLU A 3 -4.98 0.53 -11.20
CA GLU A 3 -6.40 0.66 -10.86
C GLU A 3 -7.31 -0.15 -11.79
N CYS A 4 -8.32 -0.83 -11.23
CA CYS A 4 -9.40 -1.41 -12.02
C CYS A 4 -10.29 -0.30 -12.59
N LEU A 5 -10.49 -0.35 -13.92
CA LEU A 5 -11.21 0.66 -14.72
C LEU A 5 -12.62 0.24 -15.14
N ALA A 6 -13.12 -0.86 -14.61
CA ALA A 6 -14.48 -1.33 -14.82
C ALA A 6 -15.01 -1.99 -13.54
N TRP A 7 -16.31 -1.91 -13.29
CA TRP A 7 -16.93 -2.53 -12.11
C TRP A 7 -17.21 -4.02 -12.32
N GLU A 8 -17.64 -4.38 -13.52
CA GLU A 8 -18.08 -5.74 -13.86
C GLU A 8 -16.96 -6.61 -14.45
N LYS A 9 -15.82 -5.99 -14.79
CA LYS A 9 -14.66 -6.69 -15.35
C LYS A 9 -13.48 -6.55 -14.42
N VAL A 10 -13.05 -7.68 -13.88
CA VAL A 10 -11.83 -7.78 -13.07
C VAL A 10 -10.63 -7.73 -14.00
N GLY A 11 -9.63 -6.93 -13.64
CA GLY A 11 -8.35 -6.86 -14.34
C GLY A 11 -8.13 -5.61 -15.20
N PRO A 12 -6.96 -5.52 -15.84
CA PRO A 12 -6.60 -4.39 -16.68
C PRO A 12 -7.45 -4.34 -17.95
N ASN A 13 -7.68 -3.14 -18.47
CA ASN A 13 -8.12 -2.99 -19.86
C ASN A 13 -6.97 -3.25 -20.85
N PHE A 14 -7.23 -3.14 -22.15
CA PHE A 14 -6.22 -3.42 -23.17
C PHE A 14 -4.97 -2.52 -23.06
N VAL A 15 -5.17 -1.22 -22.79
CA VAL A 15 -4.08 -0.25 -22.66
C VAL A 15 -3.20 -0.54 -21.44
N GLN A 16 -3.84 -0.81 -20.30
CA GLN A 16 -3.15 -1.19 -19.06
C GLN A 16 -2.39 -2.51 -19.22
N LEU A 17 -3.00 -3.52 -19.87
CA LEU A 17 -2.37 -4.81 -20.07
C LEU A 17 -1.12 -4.69 -20.95
N GLU A 18 -1.18 -3.87 -22.00
CA GLU A 18 -0.02 -3.63 -22.85
C GLU A 18 1.10 -2.91 -22.09
N ALA A 19 0.76 -1.90 -21.30
CA ALA A 19 1.72 -1.23 -20.42
C ALA A 19 2.33 -2.19 -19.37
N MET A 20 1.53 -3.11 -18.80
CA MET A 20 2.02 -4.13 -17.87
C MET A 20 3.04 -5.07 -18.53
N ARG A 21 2.79 -5.51 -19.77
CA ARG A 21 3.72 -6.38 -20.50
C ARG A 21 5.05 -5.69 -20.77
N LYS A 22 5.01 -4.43 -21.22
CA LYS A 22 6.21 -3.61 -21.44
C LYS A 22 6.99 -3.40 -20.14
N ALA A 23 6.30 -3.05 -19.06
CA ALA A 23 6.92 -2.89 -17.74
C ALA A 23 7.67 -4.15 -17.27
N VAL A 24 7.13 -5.35 -17.48
CA VAL A 24 7.82 -6.60 -17.13
C VAL A 24 9.12 -6.76 -17.91
N GLN A 25 9.11 -6.48 -19.22
CA GLN A 25 10.29 -6.54 -20.08
C GLN A 25 11.36 -5.50 -19.66
N GLU A 26 10.91 -4.29 -19.33
CA GLU A 26 11.78 -3.19 -18.92
C GLU A 26 12.38 -3.43 -17.53
N VAL A 27 11.62 -4.00 -16.60
CA VAL A 27 12.14 -4.43 -15.28
C VAL A 27 13.16 -5.55 -15.44
N ALA A 28 12.91 -6.55 -16.30
CA ALA A 28 13.88 -7.61 -16.58
C ALA A 28 15.20 -7.04 -17.11
N SER A 29 15.10 -6.09 -18.05
CA SER A 29 16.25 -5.38 -18.63
C SER A 29 17.00 -4.55 -17.58
N LEU A 30 16.28 -3.76 -16.77
CA LEU A 30 16.84 -2.96 -15.67
C LEU A 30 17.60 -3.83 -14.66
N ARG A 31 17.05 -5.00 -14.35
CA ARG A 31 17.62 -5.94 -13.38
C ARG A 31 18.65 -6.89 -13.99
N ARG A 32 18.84 -6.86 -15.31
CA ARG A 32 19.73 -7.75 -16.08
C ARG A 32 19.44 -9.23 -15.82
N ILE A 33 18.17 -9.59 -15.84
CA ILE A 33 17.69 -10.97 -15.67
C ILE A 33 16.74 -11.34 -16.81
N ASN A 34 16.51 -12.63 -16.99
CA ASN A 34 15.56 -13.14 -17.97
C ASN A 34 14.12 -12.91 -17.47
N VAL A 35 13.20 -12.64 -18.40
CA VAL A 35 11.78 -12.42 -18.05
C VAL A 35 11.17 -13.68 -17.44
N GLU A 36 11.61 -14.86 -17.88
CA GLU A 36 11.16 -16.15 -17.36
C GLU A 36 11.57 -16.38 -15.90
N SER A 37 12.55 -15.63 -15.39
CA SER A 37 12.92 -15.66 -13.98
C SER A 37 12.12 -14.69 -13.10
N LEU A 38 11.27 -13.84 -13.70
CA LEU A 38 10.42 -12.92 -12.95
C LEU A 38 9.15 -13.63 -12.49
N SER A 39 8.88 -13.54 -11.20
CA SER A 39 7.57 -13.84 -10.63
C SER A 39 6.76 -12.55 -10.52
N VAL A 40 5.58 -12.53 -11.12
CA VAL A 40 4.69 -11.36 -11.11
C VAL A 40 3.47 -11.67 -10.23
N TRP A 41 3.27 -10.84 -9.21
CA TRP A 41 2.02 -10.83 -8.46
C TRP A 41 1.09 -9.77 -9.07
N LEU A 42 -0.12 -10.19 -9.44
CA LEU A 42 -1.14 -9.32 -10.03
C LEU A 42 -2.50 -9.70 -9.47
N ASP A 43 -3.17 -8.75 -8.81
CA ASP A 43 -4.43 -8.98 -8.07
C ASP A 43 -5.49 -9.75 -8.88
N CYS A 44 -5.69 -9.44 -10.15
CA CYS A 44 -6.72 -10.05 -10.99
C CYS A 44 -6.43 -11.52 -11.34
N LEU A 45 -5.17 -11.94 -11.20
CA LEU A 45 -4.74 -13.33 -11.39
C LEU A 45 -4.56 -14.06 -10.06
N SER A 46 -4.23 -13.33 -9.00
CA SER A 46 -3.85 -13.89 -7.70
C SER A 46 -4.99 -13.90 -6.67
N ILE A 47 -6.06 -13.13 -6.88
CA ILE A 47 -7.22 -13.07 -5.98
C ILE A 47 -8.35 -13.95 -6.55
N PRO A 48 -8.79 -14.99 -5.83
CA PRO A 48 -9.96 -15.79 -6.22
C PRO A 48 -11.20 -14.90 -6.43
N GLN A 49 -11.95 -15.13 -7.50
CA GLN A 49 -13.15 -14.33 -7.80
C GLN A 49 -14.47 -15.05 -7.50
N LEU A 50 -14.46 -16.38 -7.40
CA LEU A 50 -15.67 -17.19 -7.25
C LEU A 50 -16.02 -17.44 -5.77
N ASP A 51 -15.02 -17.71 -4.94
CA ASP A 51 -15.23 -17.99 -3.51
C ASP A 51 -15.08 -16.69 -2.71
N ALA A 52 -16.15 -16.28 -2.04
CA ALA A 52 -16.18 -15.01 -1.32
C ALA A 52 -15.19 -15.00 -0.15
N LEU A 53 -15.09 -16.09 0.63
CA LEU A 53 -14.20 -16.14 1.79
C LEU A 53 -12.73 -16.11 1.39
N ALA A 54 -12.35 -16.88 0.37
CA ALA A 54 -11.00 -16.89 -0.18
C ALA A 54 -10.65 -15.55 -0.84
N LYS A 55 -11.62 -14.90 -1.51
CA LYS A 55 -11.44 -13.55 -2.05
C LYS A 55 -11.13 -12.54 -0.94
N GLU A 56 -11.91 -12.57 0.14
CA GLU A 56 -11.75 -11.68 1.28
C GLU A 56 -10.38 -11.90 1.96
N ALA A 57 -10.01 -13.16 2.23
CA ALA A 57 -8.70 -13.49 2.77
C ALA A 57 -7.54 -13.05 1.85
N ALA A 58 -7.70 -13.20 0.53
CA ALA A 58 -6.70 -12.77 -0.44
C ALA A 58 -6.58 -11.23 -0.50
N ILE A 59 -7.69 -10.50 -0.42
CA ILE A 59 -7.69 -9.02 -0.31
C ILE A 59 -6.95 -8.58 0.94
N ASP A 60 -7.23 -9.24 2.07
CA ASP A 60 -6.55 -8.94 3.33
C ASP A 60 -5.05 -9.23 3.25
N SER A 61 -4.57 -10.06 2.31
CA SER A 61 -3.14 -10.37 2.15
C SER A 61 -2.36 -9.42 1.22
N ILE A 62 -3.03 -8.51 0.51
CA ILE A 62 -2.42 -7.67 -0.55
C ILE A 62 -1.16 -6.92 -0.06
N TYR A 63 -1.24 -6.32 1.13
CA TYR A 63 -0.12 -5.54 1.68
C TYR A 63 1.11 -6.42 1.96
N THR A 64 0.91 -7.70 2.33
CA THR A 64 2.00 -8.64 2.58
C THR A 64 2.78 -8.91 1.29
N TYR A 65 2.08 -9.13 0.17
CA TYR A 65 2.72 -9.29 -1.14
C TYR A 65 3.48 -8.05 -1.57
N ALA A 66 2.92 -6.86 -1.30
CA ALA A 66 3.62 -5.61 -1.53
C ALA A 66 4.92 -5.51 -0.69
N CYS A 67 4.91 -5.87 0.59
CA CYS A 67 6.09 -5.83 1.45
C CYS A 67 7.22 -6.76 0.98
N ILE A 68 6.89 -7.98 0.56
CA ILE A 68 7.90 -8.98 0.21
C ILE A 68 8.47 -8.80 -1.20
N SER A 69 7.79 -8.06 -2.07
CA SER A 69 8.22 -7.82 -3.45
C SER A 69 9.60 -7.13 -3.52
N ASP A 70 10.41 -7.50 -4.53
CA ASP A 70 11.73 -6.90 -4.75
C ASP A 70 11.69 -5.60 -5.53
N VAL A 71 10.67 -5.46 -6.39
CA VAL A 71 10.41 -4.32 -7.27
C VAL A 71 8.91 -4.09 -7.29
N MET A 72 8.49 -2.83 -7.27
CA MET A 72 7.09 -2.45 -7.48
C MET A 72 6.99 -1.60 -8.73
N VAL A 73 6.06 -1.95 -9.63
CA VAL A 73 5.69 -1.10 -10.75
C VAL A 73 4.25 -0.62 -10.56
N VAL A 74 4.06 0.69 -10.67
CA VAL A 74 2.76 1.36 -10.73
C VAL A 74 2.42 1.60 -12.20
N VAL A 75 1.51 0.80 -12.74
CA VAL A 75 1.08 0.90 -14.14
C VAL A 75 -0.10 1.86 -14.22
N CYS A 76 0.12 2.98 -14.88
CA CYS A 76 -0.81 4.11 -14.89
C CYS A 76 -0.89 4.84 -16.24
N PRO A 77 -1.06 4.11 -17.38
CA PRO A 77 -1.22 4.75 -18.67
C PRO A 77 -2.50 5.57 -18.74
N GLU A 78 -2.49 6.59 -19.60
CA GLU A 78 -3.68 7.35 -19.92
C GLU A 78 -4.77 6.42 -20.44
N SER A 79 -5.93 6.47 -19.80
CA SER A 79 -7.03 5.55 -20.03
C SER A 79 -8.35 6.15 -19.53
N VAL A 80 -9.46 5.45 -19.76
CA VAL A 80 -10.80 5.90 -19.34
C VAL A 80 -11.50 4.80 -18.58
N HIS A 81 -12.12 5.14 -17.46
CA HIS A 81 -12.96 4.22 -16.69
C HIS A 81 -14.25 3.92 -17.46
N ALA A 82 -14.49 2.65 -17.81
CA ALA A 82 -15.56 2.21 -18.69
C ALA A 82 -16.96 2.65 -18.23
N ASN A 83 -17.24 2.55 -16.92
CA ASN A 83 -18.58 2.91 -16.38
C ASN A 83 -18.79 4.41 -16.10
N THR A 84 -17.72 5.19 -15.85
CA THR A 84 -17.86 6.58 -15.36
C THR A 84 -17.39 7.62 -16.35
N GLY A 85 -16.66 7.22 -17.40
CA GLY A 85 -16.04 8.14 -18.36
C GLY A 85 -14.92 9.00 -17.78
N LYS A 86 -14.57 8.83 -16.49
CA LYS A 86 -13.48 9.58 -15.85
C LYS A 86 -12.14 9.15 -16.43
N GLN A 87 -11.27 10.15 -16.63
CA GLN A 87 -9.89 9.92 -17.02
C GLN A 87 -9.12 9.18 -15.92
N ALA A 88 -8.24 8.29 -16.36
CA ALA A 88 -7.39 7.46 -15.54
C ALA A 88 -5.93 7.62 -15.99
N GLY A 89 -5.00 7.53 -15.03
CA GLY A 89 -3.57 7.71 -15.22
C GLY A 89 -2.84 7.88 -13.89
N ARG A 90 -1.75 8.64 -13.90
CA ARG A 90 -0.89 8.85 -12.71
C ARG A 90 -1.68 9.41 -11.51
N GLU A 91 -2.46 10.46 -11.73
CA GLU A 91 -3.20 11.11 -10.65
C GLU A 91 -4.35 10.28 -10.10
N SER A 92 -5.08 9.55 -10.95
CA SER A 92 -6.19 8.71 -10.48
C SER A 92 -5.68 7.54 -9.64
N VAL A 93 -4.57 6.89 -10.02
CA VAL A 93 -3.96 5.82 -9.21
C VAL A 93 -3.54 6.32 -7.83
N LYS A 94 -3.01 7.55 -7.75
CA LYS A 94 -2.74 8.22 -6.48
C LYS A 94 -4.01 8.50 -5.69
N GLN A 95 -5.22 8.45 -6.23
CA GLN A 95 -6.45 8.61 -5.46
C GLN A 95 -7.10 7.28 -5.05
N ARG A 96 -6.59 6.12 -5.48
CA ARG A 96 -7.19 4.82 -5.16
C ARG A 96 -6.65 4.25 -3.86
N PHE A 97 -7.55 3.94 -2.93
CA PHE A 97 -7.19 3.42 -1.60
C PHE A 97 -6.24 2.22 -1.61
N TRP A 98 -6.62 1.14 -2.30
CA TRP A 98 -5.81 -0.08 -2.34
C TRP A 98 -4.46 0.16 -3.01
N CYS A 99 -4.41 0.98 -4.06
CA CYS A 99 -3.14 1.38 -4.68
C CYS A 99 -2.24 2.14 -3.70
N ARG A 100 -2.80 3.06 -2.90
CA ARG A 100 -2.04 3.75 -1.86
C ARG A 100 -1.50 2.81 -0.80
N LEU A 101 -2.34 1.87 -0.35
CA LEU A 101 -1.95 0.89 0.68
C LEU A 101 -0.80 0.00 0.19
N GLU A 102 -0.89 -0.55 -1.03
CA GLU A 102 0.17 -1.35 -1.65
C GLU A 102 1.50 -0.59 -1.72
N GLN A 103 1.45 0.63 -2.26
CA GLN A 103 2.65 1.46 -2.43
C GLN A 103 3.26 1.87 -1.10
N THR A 104 2.43 2.22 -0.12
CA THR A 104 2.87 2.53 1.25
C THR A 104 3.53 1.31 1.90
N ALA A 105 2.91 0.14 1.79
CA ALA A 105 3.43 -1.11 2.33
C ALA A 105 4.81 -1.46 1.74
N PHE A 106 4.93 -1.40 0.40
CA PHE A 106 6.20 -1.61 -0.29
C PHE A 106 7.27 -0.64 0.19
N CYS A 107 6.95 0.66 0.24
CA CYS A 107 7.93 1.68 0.62
C CYS A 107 8.34 1.58 2.09
N CYS A 108 7.44 1.19 3.00
CA CYS A 108 7.81 0.93 4.40
C CYS A 108 8.89 -0.16 4.51
N GLN A 109 8.90 -1.15 3.62
CA GLN A 109 9.85 -2.27 3.69
C GLN A 109 11.11 -2.08 2.83
N ARG A 110 10.94 -1.54 1.60
CA ARG A 110 11.97 -1.49 0.56
C ARG A 110 12.44 -0.07 0.22
N GLY A 111 11.78 0.96 0.74
CA GLY A 111 11.98 2.34 0.30
C GLY A 111 11.41 2.63 -1.10
N ALA A 112 11.53 3.88 -1.56
CA ALA A 112 11.01 4.31 -2.86
C ALA A 112 11.92 3.97 -4.05
N GLY A 113 13.22 3.73 -3.81
CA GLY A 113 14.22 3.57 -4.88
C GLY A 113 14.07 2.33 -5.76
N ARG A 114 13.17 1.42 -5.41
CA ARG A 114 12.81 0.23 -6.20
C ARG A 114 11.34 0.24 -6.65
N MET A 115 10.70 1.40 -6.54
CA MET A 115 9.37 1.65 -7.04
C MET A 115 9.46 2.44 -8.35
N HIS A 116 8.72 2.00 -9.35
CA HIS A 116 8.75 2.58 -10.69
C HIS A 116 7.34 2.91 -11.17
N LEU A 117 7.22 3.91 -12.05
CA LEU A 117 6.00 4.19 -12.80
C LEU A 117 6.14 3.65 -14.23
N HIS A 118 5.02 3.27 -14.82
CA HIS A 118 4.93 3.02 -16.26
C HIS A 118 3.60 3.58 -16.79
N ASP A 119 3.66 4.68 -17.54
CA ASP A 119 2.50 5.39 -18.10
C ASP A 119 2.18 5.02 -19.55
N GLY A 120 2.83 3.97 -20.05
CA GLY A 120 2.68 3.51 -21.44
C GLY A 120 3.85 3.91 -22.34
N ASN A 121 4.65 4.90 -21.94
CA ASN A 121 5.80 5.39 -22.70
C ASN A 121 7.14 4.84 -22.22
N GLY A 122 7.20 4.25 -21.03
CA GLY A 122 8.35 3.52 -20.50
C GLY A 122 8.40 3.52 -18.98
N LEU A 123 9.34 2.74 -18.45
CA LEU A 123 9.65 2.62 -17.03
C LEU A 123 10.47 3.82 -16.54
N GLU A 124 9.99 4.49 -15.49
CA GLU A 124 10.72 5.55 -14.82
C GLU A 124 10.71 5.36 -13.30
N SER A 125 11.68 5.96 -12.62
CA SER A 125 11.65 6.05 -11.15
C SER A 125 10.48 6.91 -10.70
N VAL A 126 9.87 6.55 -9.57
CA VAL A 126 8.84 7.41 -8.96
C VAL A 126 9.42 8.79 -8.60
N PRO A 127 8.67 9.89 -8.79
CA PRO A 127 9.09 11.21 -8.35
C PRO A 127 9.30 11.26 -6.83
N ASP A 128 10.24 12.09 -6.35
CA ASP A 128 10.57 12.20 -4.92
C ASP A 128 9.34 12.52 -4.04
N HIS A 129 8.45 13.38 -4.53
CA HIS A 129 7.23 13.81 -3.83
C HIS A 129 6.05 12.84 -4.03
N TRP A 130 6.23 11.71 -4.72
CA TRP A 130 5.16 10.74 -4.96
C TRP A 130 4.55 10.24 -3.65
N LEU A 131 5.40 9.97 -2.66
CA LEU A 131 4.99 9.43 -1.37
C LEU A 131 4.32 10.44 -0.46
N ASP A 132 4.49 11.75 -0.68
CA ASP A 132 3.83 12.80 0.11
C ASP A 132 2.30 12.69 0.06
N THR A 133 1.78 12.19 -1.06
CA THR A 133 0.35 11.90 -1.22
C THR A 133 0.01 10.45 -0.85
N VAL A 134 0.82 9.50 -1.31
CA VAL A 134 0.50 8.08 -1.27
C VAL A 134 0.50 7.51 0.15
N CYS A 135 1.36 8.00 1.04
CA CYS A 135 1.41 7.53 2.43
C CYS A 135 0.13 7.83 3.22
N CYS A 136 -0.62 8.87 2.83
CA CYS A 136 -1.86 9.27 3.46
C CYS A 136 -2.99 8.39 2.89
N VAL A 137 -2.95 7.09 3.18
CA VAL A 137 -3.84 6.08 2.58
C VAL A 137 -5.31 6.45 2.73
N HIS A 138 -5.68 7.06 3.86
CA HIS A 138 -7.05 7.45 4.19
C HIS A 138 -7.55 8.73 3.49
N ASP A 139 -6.68 9.48 2.82
CA ASP A 139 -7.06 10.65 2.00
C ASP A 139 -7.48 10.23 0.57
N SER A 140 -7.64 8.93 0.33
CA SER A 140 -8.03 8.37 -0.96
C SER A 140 -9.54 8.31 -1.18
N GLU A 141 -9.93 8.20 -2.44
CA GLU A 141 -11.28 7.85 -2.86
C GLU A 141 -11.52 6.34 -2.76
N MET A 142 -12.64 5.97 -2.14
CA MET A 142 -13.07 4.58 -1.98
C MET A 142 -14.44 4.37 -2.57
N THR A 143 -14.60 3.28 -3.32
CA THR A 143 -15.88 2.90 -3.90
C THR A 143 -16.93 2.64 -2.80
N CYS A 144 -16.55 1.98 -1.70
CA CYS A 144 -17.48 1.72 -0.59
C CYS A 144 -18.01 3.00 0.06
N CYS A 145 -17.16 4.01 0.29
CA CYS A 145 -17.56 5.30 0.83
C CYS A 145 -18.44 6.09 -0.17
N ARG A 146 -18.08 6.12 -1.46
CA ARG A 146 -18.86 6.80 -2.50
C ARG A 146 -20.27 6.21 -2.64
N LEU A 147 -20.39 4.89 -2.49
CA LEU A 147 -21.66 4.17 -2.51
C LEU A 147 -22.39 4.21 -1.15
N ARG A 148 -21.94 5.06 -0.21
CA ARG A 148 -22.51 5.23 1.13
C ARG A 148 -22.74 3.88 1.83
N HIS A 149 -21.73 3.01 1.73
CA HIS A 149 -21.69 1.67 2.32
C HIS A 149 -22.99 0.86 2.15
N CYS A 150 -23.73 1.06 1.05
CA CYS A 150 -25.00 0.40 0.82
C CYS A 150 -24.81 -1.13 0.78
N GLY A 151 -25.52 -1.84 1.67
CA GLY A 151 -25.42 -3.30 1.78
C GLY A 151 -24.11 -3.80 2.40
N ARG A 152 -23.32 -2.95 3.08
CA ARG A 152 -22.07 -3.33 3.74
C ARG A 152 -22.09 -2.96 5.22
N SER A 153 -21.60 -3.86 6.06
CA SER A 153 -21.42 -3.61 7.50
C SER A 153 -20.07 -2.97 7.83
N ARG A 154 -19.09 -3.06 6.92
CA ARG A 154 -17.70 -2.63 7.14
C ARG A 154 -17.15 -1.82 5.95
N CYS A 155 -16.40 -0.78 6.25
CA CYS A 155 -15.64 0.05 5.31
C CYS A 155 -14.26 -0.55 5.04
N ASP A 156 -13.71 -0.31 3.83
CA ASP A 156 -12.35 -0.74 3.50
C ASP A 156 -11.29 -0.07 4.40
N ARG A 157 -11.57 1.15 4.93
CA ARG A 157 -10.74 1.82 5.95
C ARG A 157 -10.51 0.93 7.17
N GLU A 158 -11.58 0.31 7.67
CA GLU A 158 -11.51 -0.54 8.86
C GLU A 158 -10.66 -1.80 8.61
N ARG A 159 -10.49 -2.22 7.34
CA ARG A 159 -9.65 -3.37 6.97
C ARG A 159 -8.17 -3.02 6.97
N SER A 160 -7.81 -1.77 6.65
CA SER A 160 -6.41 -1.36 6.62
C SER A 160 -5.81 -1.04 7.99
N VAL A 161 -6.60 -1.00 9.06
CA VAL A 161 -6.12 -0.63 10.40
C VAL A 161 -4.98 -1.55 10.88
N ALA A 162 -5.24 -2.86 10.97
CA ALA A 162 -4.23 -3.81 11.44
C ALA A 162 -2.99 -3.85 10.53
N PRO A 163 -3.12 -3.91 9.18
CA PRO A 163 -1.98 -3.79 8.28
C PRO A 163 -1.15 -2.52 8.47
N LEU A 164 -1.79 -1.36 8.58
CA LEU A 164 -1.08 -0.08 8.73
C LEU A 164 -0.42 0.06 10.09
N LEU A 165 -1.03 -0.46 11.16
CA LEU A 165 -0.39 -0.52 12.49
C LEU A 165 0.83 -1.45 12.48
N ALA A 166 0.76 -2.59 11.79
CA ALA A 166 1.90 -3.50 11.63
C ALA A 166 3.05 -2.85 10.83
N LEU A 167 2.73 -2.18 9.72
CA LEU A 167 3.71 -1.41 8.94
C LEU A 167 4.34 -0.28 9.77
N TYR A 168 3.52 0.41 10.57
CA TYR A 168 3.97 1.46 11.47
C TYR A 168 4.92 0.94 12.53
N HIS A 169 4.57 -0.18 13.19
CA HIS A 169 5.42 -0.87 14.13
C HIS A 169 6.79 -1.16 13.51
N ASP A 170 6.81 -1.76 12.33
CA ASP A 170 8.03 -2.19 11.66
C ASP A 170 8.95 -1.02 11.28
N ILE A 171 8.39 0.04 10.70
CA ILE A 171 9.17 1.23 10.31
C ILE A 171 9.64 2.00 11.55
N TYR A 172 8.80 2.12 12.59
CA TYR A 172 9.16 2.82 13.82
C TYR A 172 10.27 2.08 14.57
N SER A 173 10.15 0.76 14.72
CA SER A 173 11.18 -0.10 15.32
C SER A 173 12.53 0.03 14.62
N ARG A 174 12.55 0.00 13.27
CA ARG A 174 13.78 0.20 12.50
C ARG A 174 14.32 1.61 12.63
N ALA A 175 13.45 2.62 12.59
CA ALA A 175 13.84 4.02 12.69
C ALA A 175 14.48 4.37 14.05
N MET A 176 14.10 3.65 15.11
CA MET A 176 14.69 3.79 16.43
C MET A 176 15.94 2.93 16.64
N SER A 177 16.28 2.04 15.71
CA SER A 177 17.48 1.19 15.79
C SER A 177 18.75 1.98 15.47
N PRO A 178 19.89 1.70 16.12
CA PRO A 178 21.19 2.26 15.73
C PRO A 178 21.57 1.95 14.26
N GLU A 179 21.10 0.83 13.72
CA GLU A 179 21.33 0.36 12.35
C GLU A 179 20.28 0.87 11.34
N CYS A 180 19.57 1.95 11.67
CA CYS A 180 18.54 2.54 10.80
C CYS A 180 19.09 2.89 9.41
N ARG A 181 18.40 2.43 8.36
CA ARG A 181 18.77 2.75 6.97
C ARG A 181 18.29 4.16 6.61
N LYS A 182 18.93 4.78 5.60
CA LYS A 182 18.52 6.11 5.11
C LYS A 182 17.09 6.09 4.56
N GLU A 183 16.71 4.99 3.90
CA GLU A 183 15.37 4.77 3.38
C GLU A 183 14.33 4.70 4.50
N ASP A 184 14.65 4.01 5.60
CA ASP A 184 13.76 3.92 6.77
C ASP A 184 13.56 5.31 7.39
N THR A 185 14.64 6.11 7.50
CA THR A 185 14.58 7.49 8.01
C THR A 185 13.68 8.39 7.16
N HIS A 186 13.77 8.28 5.83
CA HIS A 186 12.97 9.09 4.92
C HIS A 186 11.47 8.78 5.04
N ILE A 187 11.11 7.50 4.98
CA ILE A 187 9.70 7.06 5.10
C ILE A 187 9.14 7.40 6.49
N TRP A 188 9.93 7.14 7.55
CA TRP A 188 9.57 7.51 8.90
C TRP A 188 9.29 9.00 9.04
N SER A 189 10.17 9.87 8.52
CA SER A 189 9.99 11.31 8.55
C SER A 189 8.69 11.74 7.85
N LEU A 190 8.38 11.10 6.73
CA LEU A 190 7.18 11.40 5.95
C LEU A 190 5.90 11.00 6.71
N ILE A 191 5.86 9.80 7.27
CA ILE A 191 4.75 9.31 8.11
C ILE A 191 4.60 10.19 9.36
N ARG A 192 5.69 10.47 10.08
CA ARG A 192 5.68 11.28 11.29
C ARG A 192 5.11 12.68 11.05
N ARG A 193 5.50 13.34 9.95
CA ARG A 193 4.98 14.67 9.57
C ARG A 193 3.49 14.67 9.25
N ASN A 194 2.94 13.54 8.83
CA ASN A 194 1.55 13.38 8.44
C ASN A 194 0.76 12.44 9.37
N ARG A 195 1.22 12.23 10.61
CA ARG A 195 0.71 11.17 11.51
C ARG A 195 -0.81 11.10 11.55
N ASP A 196 -1.48 12.22 11.80
CA ASP A 196 -2.94 12.26 11.97
C ASP A 196 -3.71 12.01 10.65
N ARG A 197 -3.08 12.28 9.51
CA ARG A 197 -3.65 11.97 8.17
C ARG A 197 -3.42 10.51 7.79
N VAL A 198 -2.29 9.94 8.18
CA VAL A 198 -1.98 8.53 7.95
C VAL A 198 -2.83 7.64 8.86
N PHE A 199 -2.98 8.03 10.13
CA PHE A 199 -3.68 7.27 11.17
C PHE A 199 -4.81 8.08 11.83
N PRO A 200 -5.88 8.43 11.11
CA PRO A 200 -6.96 9.22 11.69
C PRO A 200 -7.69 8.43 12.77
N LYS A 201 -7.99 9.06 13.92
CA LYS A 201 -8.60 8.34 15.06
C LYS A 201 -9.96 7.74 14.74
N SER A 202 -10.75 8.43 13.92
CA SER A 202 -12.12 8.04 13.55
C SER A 202 -12.43 8.45 12.12
N PHE A 203 -13.57 7.98 11.61
CA PHE A 203 -14.09 8.38 10.30
C PHE A 203 -15.62 8.40 10.29
N GLN A 204 -16.18 9.12 9.31
CA GLN A 204 -17.62 9.15 9.08
C GLN A 204 -18.03 7.94 8.24
N PHE A 205 -18.92 7.11 8.77
CA PHE A 205 -19.54 6.00 8.07
C PHE A 205 -20.97 6.37 7.71
N LEU A 206 -21.22 6.51 6.42
CA LEU A 206 -22.55 6.82 5.88
C LEU A 206 -23.20 5.52 5.43
N CYS A 207 -24.41 5.23 5.91
CA CYS A 207 -25.23 4.11 5.43
C CYS A 207 -26.68 4.56 5.21
N GLY A 208 -27.49 3.74 4.52
CA GLY A 208 -28.89 4.08 4.24
C GLY A 208 -29.75 4.37 5.49
N ALA A 209 -29.30 3.96 6.67
CA ALA A 209 -29.96 4.21 7.96
C ALA A 209 -29.52 5.52 8.65
N GLY A 210 -28.48 6.20 8.16
CA GLY A 210 -27.98 7.44 8.75
C GLY A 210 -26.46 7.58 8.69
N GLU A 211 -25.96 8.59 9.40
CA GLU A 211 -24.53 8.85 9.56
C GLU A 211 -24.08 8.41 10.95
N GLU A 212 -22.96 7.71 11.03
CA GLU A 212 -22.33 7.34 12.30
C GLU A 212 -20.84 7.68 12.26
N VAL A 213 -20.26 8.04 13.41
CA VAL A 213 -18.82 8.21 13.56
C VAL A 213 -18.26 6.93 14.17
N ARG A 214 -17.35 6.27 13.46
CA ARG A 214 -16.71 5.03 13.92
C ARG A 214 -15.25 5.27 14.27
N GLU A 215 -14.78 4.55 15.28
CA GLU A 215 -13.36 4.47 15.59
C GLU A 215 -12.61 3.81 14.42
N LEU A 216 -11.41 4.31 14.13
CA LEU A 216 -10.54 3.73 13.12
C LEU A 216 -9.21 3.29 13.73
N PHE A 217 -8.33 4.23 14.08
CA PHE A 217 -7.08 3.92 14.78
C PHE A 217 -7.19 4.11 16.29
N GLY A 218 -8.13 4.92 16.79
CA GLY A 218 -8.27 5.21 18.22
C GLY A 218 -6.94 5.64 18.84
N ASP A 219 -6.49 4.88 19.83
CA ASP A 219 -5.17 5.03 20.48
C ASP A 219 -4.15 3.96 20.06
N GLY A 220 -4.40 3.26 18.95
CA GLY A 220 -3.57 2.15 18.46
C GLY A 220 -2.14 2.58 18.09
N VAL A 221 -1.96 3.81 17.58
CA VAL A 221 -0.64 4.36 17.25
C VAL A 221 0.20 4.53 18.52
N GLU A 222 -0.39 5.11 19.56
CA GLU A 222 0.23 5.30 20.87
C GLU A 222 0.56 3.97 21.54
N GLN A 223 -0.30 2.95 21.35
CA GLN A 223 -0.02 1.60 21.82
C GLN A 223 1.20 0.98 21.12
N VAL A 224 1.33 1.12 19.80
CA VAL A 224 2.52 0.67 19.07
C VAL A 224 3.78 1.41 19.53
N GLU A 225 3.73 2.72 19.70
CA GLU A 225 4.86 3.52 20.17
C GLU A 225 5.36 3.05 21.55
N ARG A 226 4.43 2.78 22.47
CA ARG A 226 4.76 2.22 23.80
C ARG A 226 5.36 0.82 23.71
N LEU A 227 4.80 -0.05 22.87
CA LEU A 227 5.32 -1.41 22.69
C LEU A 227 6.77 -1.39 22.23
N VAL A 228 7.07 -0.62 21.18
CA VAL A 228 8.43 -0.51 20.64
C VAL A 228 9.39 0.11 21.66
N ALA A 229 8.96 1.13 22.41
CA ALA A 229 9.78 1.69 23.48
C ALA A 229 10.14 0.64 24.55
N CYS A 230 9.18 -0.20 24.96
CA CYS A 230 9.42 -1.31 25.87
C CYS A 230 10.39 -2.35 25.29
N GLU A 231 10.26 -2.70 24.01
CA GLU A 231 11.16 -3.65 23.33
C GLU A 231 12.61 -3.13 23.26
N ILE A 232 12.79 -1.85 22.98
CA ILE A 232 14.12 -1.21 22.94
C ILE A 232 14.75 -1.25 24.34
N LEU A 233 14.00 -0.84 25.37
CA LEU A 233 14.48 -0.88 26.76
C LEU A 233 14.87 -2.30 27.19
N ALA A 234 14.06 -3.31 26.82
CA ALA A 234 14.36 -4.71 27.13
C ALA A 234 15.63 -5.21 26.44
N LYS A 235 15.88 -4.83 25.18
CA LYS A 235 17.11 -5.16 24.44
C LYS A 235 18.34 -4.49 25.06
N SER A 236 18.22 -3.24 25.52
CA SER A 236 19.31 -2.52 26.18
C SER A 236 19.66 -3.07 27.58
N ALA A 237 18.70 -3.71 28.25
CA ALA A 237 18.90 -4.31 29.57
C ALA A 237 19.45 -5.75 29.53
N ALA A 238 19.48 -6.41 28.37
CA ALA A 238 19.98 -7.77 28.24
C ALA A 238 21.52 -7.81 28.36
N PRO A 239 22.10 -8.63 29.26
CA PRO A 239 23.54 -8.71 29.43
C PRO A 239 24.21 -9.22 28.16
N THR A 240 25.19 -8.46 27.66
CA THR A 240 26.04 -8.84 26.53
C THR A 240 26.67 -10.21 26.83
N ARG A 241 26.29 -11.26 26.10
CA ARG A 241 26.96 -12.55 26.23
C ARG A 241 28.42 -12.35 25.82
N LEU A 242 29.32 -12.46 26.79
CA LEU A 242 30.75 -12.56 26.57
C LEU A 242 31.00 -13.72 25.59
N SER A 243 31.49 -13.40 24.40
CA SER A 243 32.06 -14.37 23.48
C SER A 243 33.28 -15.00 24.15
N GLY A 244 33.14 -16.24 24.61
CA GLY A 244 34.25 -17.08 25.05
C GLY A 244 35.18 -17.35 23.87
N GLY A 245 36.49 -17.19 24.12
CA GLY A 245 37.57 -17.41 23.15
C GLY A 245 37.99 -18.87 23.01
#